data_AF-A0A958R078-F1
#
_entry.id   AF-A0A958R078-F1
#
_cell.length_a   1.000
_cell.length_b   1.000
_cell.length_c   1.000
_cell.angle_alpha   90.00
_cell.angle_beta   90.00
_cell.angle_gamma   90.00
#
_symmetry.space_group_name_H-M   'P 1'
#
loop_
_entity.id
_entity.type
_entity.pdbx_description
1 polymer ?
#
loop_
_entity_poly.entity_id
_entity_poly.type
_entity_poly.pdbx_seq_one_letter_code
_entity_poly.pdbx_strand_id
1 'polypeptide(L)'
;MNSLFRHLSFIITATTLAGCTGDGFMPKKGGVGGLSSQDILRRIPTTDKVDRDCSTSGAYSMCLYMKNPVSQSATVLSDPESATELNQQRTFGVKLTGIDGSGKLQNSSIEVVTLEGTAVDTTQLQNYKELGVDDSSNFLEQQMAYYWANRSIEYLSAWTGRLYVKDQGLKVIVDDRTHGWRPGTKSIHLRKSSLGKSMATNGGLVIHLLAQANLWLATGGEIDNLNGDSKHQACGTHEKGCCRNPTGCSRAVASGAADYMVAIMFPDDPGLGEFWSNSLDGVKSCSQSRNLKFMSTITATNAHQACSSSNQAGEVHALGSLYASIWWEVRKRAEEDRPGSGREVDTLYMEHLSKLRGDDDFLSALNKIEQIDAEKFSSRYSSLFRSEYSKRELL
;
A
#
# COMPACT_ATOMS: atom_id res chain seq x y z
N MET A 1 33.02 12.52 57.39
CA MET A 1 31.73 11.80 57.28
C MET A 1 31.48 11.61 55.78
N ASN A 2 32.05 10.56 55.17
CA ASN A 2 31.44 9.24 54.87
C ASN A 2 30.19 9.39 53.98
N SER A 3 29.98 8.74 52.84
CA SER A 3 30.53 7.55 52.14
C SER A 3 29.90 7.58 50.73
N LEU A 4 30.62 7.46 49.61
CA LEU A 4 30.82 6.20 48.84
C LEU A 4 29.53 5.40 48.59
N PHE A 5 29.15 5.19 47.31
CA PHE A 5 29.13 3.86 46.68
C PHE A 5 29.02 3.93 45.14
N ARG A 6 29.93 3.19 44.49
CA ARG A 6 29.98 2.81 43.06
C ARG A 6 29.47 1.37 42.92
N HIS A 7 28.95 1.09 41.71
CA HIS A 7 28.86 -0.20 41.00
C HIS A 7 27.96 -1.31 41.56
N LEU A 8 27.13 -1.89 40.68
CA LEU A 8 27.28 -3.30 40.34
C LEU A 8 26.70 -3.61 38.94
N SER A 9 27.48 -4.39 38.19
CA SER A 9 27.19 -5.02 36.91
C SER A 9 26.15 -6.13 37.03
N PHE A 10 25.47 -6.46 35.93
CA PHE A 10 25.01 -7.83 35.68
C PHE A 10 25.52 -8.31 34.33
N ILE A 11 26.28 -9.40 34.41
CA ILE A 11 26.73 -10.27 33.32
C ILE A 11 25.69 -11.39 33.21
N ILE A 12 25.26 -11.72 31.99
CA ILE A 12 24.80 -13.08 31.66
C ILE A 12 25.53 -13.49 30.36
N THR A 13 26.18 -14.64 30.43
CA THR A 13 27.03 -15.24 29.39
C THR A 13 26.36 -16.48 28.80
N ALA A 14 26.63 -16.71 27.50
CA ALA A 14 26.52 -17.96 26.71
C ALA A 14 25.09 -18.45 26.40
N THR A 15 24.77 -18.83 25.15
CA THR A 15 25.41 -19.94 24.40
C THR A 15 25.53 -19.73 22.89
N THR A 16 26.62 -20.22 22.34
CA THR A 16 26.84 -20.55 20.93
C THR A 16 25.94 -21.70 20.45
N LEU A 17 25.36 -21.56 19.27
CA LEU A 17 24.98 -22.70 18.42
C LEU A 17 25.33 -22.37 16.96
N ALA A 18 26.29 -23.12 16.46
CA ALA A 18 26.68 -23.19 15.06
C ALA A 18 25.66 -24.00 14.25
N GLY A 19 25.50 -23.64 12.98
CA GLY A 19 25.19 -24.56 11.89
C GLY A 19 23.73 -24.97 11.71
N CYS A 20 23.02 -24.26 10.83
CA CYS A 20 22.03 -24.85 9.92
C CYS A 20 22.16 -24.15 8.56
N THR A 21 22.77 -24.85 7.62
CA THR A 21 22.76 -24.55 6.18
C THR A 21 21.32 -24.57 5.67
N GLY A 22 21.00 -23.63 4.78
CA GLY A 22 19.66 -23.40 4.28
C GLY A 22 19.11 -24.55 3.44
N ASP A 23 17.81 -24.76 3.61
CA ASP A 23 16.90 -25.19 2.57
C ASP A 23 15.63 -24.33 2.68
N GLY A 24 15.08 -23.96 1.52
CA GLY A 24 14.14 -22.87 1.31
C GLY A 24 12.96 -22.79 2.29
N PHE A 25 12.78 -21.60 2.87
CA PHE A 25 11.61 -21.27 3.65
C PHE A 25 10.52 -20.69 2.73
N MET A 26 9.65 -21.57 2.24
CA MET A 26 8.25 -21.16 2.00
C MET A 26 7.53 -21.22 3.35
N PRO A 27 6.74 -20.20 3.74
CA PRO A 27 6.02 -20.24 5.00
C PRO A 27 4.99 -21.39 4.95
N LYS A 28 5.13 -22.35 5.88
CA LYS A 28 4.12 -23.39 6.09
C LYS A 28 2.86 -22.79 6.72
N LYS A 29 1.73 -23.25 6.18
CA LYS A 29 0.34 -22.97 6.52
C LYS A 29 0.07 -23.05 8.04
N GLY A 30 -0.33 -21.93 8.63
CA GLY A 30 -1.23 -21.87 9.79
C GLY A 30 -2.63 -21.54 9.28
N GLY A 31 -3.62 -22.40 9.61
CA GLY A 31 -4.93 -22.43 8.96
C GLY A 31 -5.81 -21.20 9.16
N VAL A 32 -6.10 -20.55 8.03
CA VAL A 32 -7.40 -19.99 7.61
C VAL A 32 -7.38 -20.20 6.08
N GLY A 33 -8.51 -20.59 5.46
CA GLY A 33 -8.59 -21.01 4.05
C GLY A 33 -7.69 -20.22 3.10
N GLY A 34 -6.51 -20.76 2.80
CA GLY A 34 -5.50 -20.08 2.01
C GLY A 34 -5.90 -20.12 0.54
N LEU A 35 -5.90 -18.93 -0.08
CA LEU A 35 -5.93 -18.74 -1.54
C LEU A 35 -5.10 -19.81 -2.24
N SER A 36 -5.59 -20.35 -3.36
CA SER A 36 -4.84 -21.36 -4.11
C SER A 36 -3.44 -20.82 -4.43
N SER A 37 -2.40 -21.58 -4.09
CA SER A 37 -1.00 -21.18 -4.29
C SER A 37 -0.66 -20.89 -5.76
N GLN A 38 -1.49 -21.32 -6.71
CA GLN A 38 -1.31 -21.02 -8.13
C GLN A 38 -1.71 -19.60 -8.54
N ASP A 39 -2.68 -18.96 -7.86
CA ASP A 39 -3.09 -17.59 -8.18
C ASP A 39 -2.23 -16.53 -7.48
N ILE A 40 -1.50 -16.90 -6.42
CA ILE A 40 -0.44 -16.10 -5.80
C ILE A 40 0.83 -16.15 -6.68
N LEU A 41 1.18 -17.33 -7.20
CA LEU A 41 2.32 -17.51 -8.13
C LEU A 41 2.15 -16.80 -9.48
N ARG A 42 0.94 -16.32 -9.82
CA ARG A 42 0.68 -15.47 -11.00
C ARG A 42 0.88 -13.97 -10.75
N ARG A 43 1.07 -13.52 -9.51
CA ARG A 43 1.09 -12.07 -9.17
C ARG A 43 2.48 -11.45 -9.20
N ILE A 44 3.50 -12.24 -8.87
CA ILE A 44 4.90 -11.87 -8.95
C ILE A 44 5.48 -12.71 -10.09
N PRO A 45 6.14 -12.11 -11.10
CA PRO A 45 6.80 -12.90 -12.13
C PRO A 45 7.75 -13.89 -11.52
N THR A 46 7.86 -15.06 -12.12
CA THR A 46 8.74 -16.14 -11.66
C THR A 46 10.22 -15.72 -11.61
N THR A 47 10.57 -14.60 -12.26
CA THR A 47 11.90 -13.99 -12.23
C THR A 47 12.20 -13.22 -10.96
N ASP A 48 11.19 -12.84 -10.19
CA ASP A 48 11.30 -11.97 -9.02
C ASP A 48 11.09 -12.81 -7.76
N LYS A 49 12.05 -12.79 -6.84
CA LYS A 49 12.02 -13.64 -5.65
C LYS A 49 12.91 -13.11 -4.54
N VAL A 50 12.65 -13.59 -3.33
CA VAL A 50 13.57 -13.40 -2.21
C VAL A 50 14.83 -14.22 -2.47
N ASP A 51 15.97 -13.54 -2.47
CA ASP A 51 17.30 -14.05 -2.70
C ASP A 51 18.30 -13.19 -1.90
N ARG A 52 18.97 -13.80 -0.91
CA ARG A 52 19.93 -13.08 -0.06
C ARG A 52 21.17 -12.60 -0.82
N ASP A 53 21.45 -13.22 -1.97
CA ASP A 53 22.59 -12.90 -2.82
C ASP A 53 22.16 -12.03 -4.02
N CYS A 54 20.96 -11.44 -3.98
CA CYS A 54 20.43 -10.57 -5.05
C CYS A 54 21.38 -9.43 -5.45
N SER A 55 22.19 -8.92 -4.51
CA SER A 55 23.10 -7.80 -4.72
C SER A 55 24.28 -8.17 -5.61
N THR A 56 24.72 -9.43 -5.56
CA THR A 56 25.85 -9.96 -6.34
C THR A 56 25.39 -10.81 -7.53
N SER A 57 24.13 -11.24 -7.53
CA SER A 57 23.56 -12.07 -8.58
C SER A 57 23.29 -11.29 -9.86
N GLY A 58 23.89 -11.73 -10.97
CA GLY A 58 23.60 -11.22 -12.32
C GLY A 58 22.20 -11.58 -12.85
N ALA A 59 21.43 -12.39 -12.11
CA ALA A 59 20.08 -12.79 -12.53
C ALA A 59 19.04 -11.66 -12.40
N TYR A 60 19.31 -10.65 -11.58
CA TYR A 60 18.38 -9.55 -11.30
C TYR A 60 18.85 -8.23 -11.92
N SER A 61 17.97 -7.25 -12.01
CA SER A 61 18.31 -5.86 -12.32
C SER A 61 18.58 -5.05 -11.05
N MET A 62 17.85 -5.33 -9.98
CA MET A 62 17.91 -4.57 -8.72
C MET A 62 17.70 -5.50 -7.52
N CYS A 63 18.11 -5.03 -6.33
CA CYS A 63 17.72 -5.66 -5.07
C CYS A 63 16.98 -4.68 -4.14
N LEU A 64 15.75 -5.04 -3.82
CA LEU A 64 14.71 -4.21 -3.23
C LEU A 64 14.12 -4.84 -1.96
N TYR A 65 13.08 -4.20 -1.43
CA TYR A 65 12.15 -4.81 -0.48
C TYR A 65 10.92 -5.36 -1.21
N MET A 66 10.45 -6.54 -0.82
CA MET A 66 9.25 -7.18 -1.39
C MET A 66 7.97 -6.39 -1.12
N LYS A 67 7.94 -5.54 -0.09
CA LYS A 67 6.90 -4.53 0.10
C LYS A 67 7.52 -3.37 0.87
N ASN A 68 8.11 -3.70 2.00
CA ASN A 68 8.92 -2.84 2.86
C ASN A 68 9.71 -3.74 3.85
N PRO A 69 10.74 -3.23 4.54
CA PRO A 69 11.59 -4.08 5.40
C PRO A 69 10.85 -4.70 6.60
N VAL A 70 9.87 -4.02 7.20
CA VAL A 70 9.11 -4.54 8.35
C VAL A 70 8.19 -5.69 7.93
N SER A 71 7.45 -5.51 6.83
CA SER A 71 6.59 -6.55 6.26
C SER A 71 7.40 -7.77 5.81
N GLN A 72 8.51 -7.56 5.11
CA GLN A 72 9.32 -8.65 4.57
C GLN A 72 9.98 -9.50 5.67
N SER A 73 10.43 -8.86 6.76
CA SER A 73 11.04 -9.55 7.90
C SER A 73 10.02 -10.06 8.93
N ALA A 74 8.75 -9.69 8.78
CA ALA A 74 7.69 -9.88 9.77
C ALA A 74 8.08 -9.40 11.19
N THR A 75 8.99 -8.43 11.29
CA THR A 75 9.55 -7.92 12.54
C THR A 75 9.69 -6.39 12.46
N VAL A 76 9.42 -5.70 13.57
CA VAL A 76 9.70 -4.26 13.67
C VAL A 76 11.21 -4.03 13.75
N LEU A 77 11.70 -2.96 13.14
CA LEU A 77 13.13 -2.67 13.12
C LEU A 77 13.56 -2.13 14.49
N SER A 78 14.74 -2.55 14.94
CA SER A 78 15.33 -2.06 16.19
C SER A 78 15.71 -0.58 16.06
N ASP A 79 16.27 -0.22 14.90
CA ASP A 79 16.53 1.13 14.47
C ASP A 79 16.07 1.27 13.00
N PRO A 80 14.89 1.86 12.75
CA PRO A 80 14.36 2.03 11.40
C PRO A 80 15.17 2.99 10.51
N GLU A 81 16.23 3.59 11.03
CA GLU A 81 17.17 4.47 10.33
C GLU A 81 18.55 3.84 10.16
N SER A 82 18.78 2.66 10.75
CA SER A 82 20.04 1.93 10.61
C SER A 82 20.22 1.44 9.18
N ALA A 83 21.16 2.08 8.47
CA ALA A 83 21.56 1.65 7.13
C ALA A 83 21.95 0.17 7.11
N THR A 84 22.64 -0.32 8.15
CA THR A 84 23.01 -1.75 8.27
C THR A 84 21.77 -2.66 8.34
N GLU A 85 20.81 -2.33 9.21
CA GLU A 85 19.59 -3.14 9.38
C GLU A 85 18.75 -3.11 8.09
N LEU A 86 18.55 -1.91 7.52
CA LEU A 86 17.84 -1.73 6.26
C LEU A 86 18.50 -2.47 5.10
N ASN A 87 19.83 -2.47 5.02
CA ASN A 87 20.59 -3.15 3.98
C ASN A 87 20.48 -4.67 4.09
N GLN A 88 20.49 -5.23 5.31
CA GLN A 88 20.29 -6.67 5.53
C GLN A 88 18.89 -7.14 5.08
N GLN A 89 17.90 -6.26 5.08
CA GLN A 89 16.55 -6.57 4.60
C GLN A 89 16.40 -6.41 3.09
N ARG A 90 17.38 -5.87 2.34
CA ARG A 90 17.28 -5.78 0.87
C ARG A 90 17.63 -7.12 0.24
N THR A 91 16.63 -7.98 0.10
CA THR A 91 16.79 -9.35 -0.41
C THR A 91 15.79 -9.71 -1.49
N PHE A 92 14.98 -8.77 -1.98
CA PHE A 92 14.05 -9.04 -3.06
C PHE A 92 14.69 -8.72 -4.40
N GLY A 93 15.19 -9.75 -5.08
CA GLY A 93 15.79 -9.63 -6.41
C GLY A 93 14.71 -9.53 -7.47
N VAL A 94 14.79 -8.51 -8.33
CA VAL A 94 13.78 -8.24 -9.37
C VAL A 94 14.40 -7.99 -10.73
N LYS A 95 13.70 -8.37 -11.80
CA LYS A 95 14.03 -7.92 -13.16
C LYS A 95 13.21 -6.70 -13.52
N LEU A 96 13.91 -5.66 -13.97
CA LEU A 96 13.25 -4.42 -14.37
C LEU A 96 12.62 -4.57 -15.75
N THR A 97 11.36 -4.16 -15.87
CA THR A 97 10.58 -4.22 -17.11
C THR A 97 10.04 -2.83 -17.47
N GLY A 98 9.54 -2.70 -18.70
CA GLY A 98 8.76 -1.56 -19.14
C GLY A 98 9.53 -0.27 -19.38
N ILE A 99 10.86 -0.24 -19.29
CA ILE A 99 11.67 0.97 -19.51
C ILE A 99 11.64 1.38 -20.99
N ASP A 100 11.52 2.67 -21.29
CA ASP A 100 11.40 3.21 -22.66
C ASP A 100 12.74 3.37 -23.42
N GLY A 101 13.86 2.96 -22.82
CA GLY A 101 15.20 3.09 -23.41
C GLY A 101 15.84 4.48 -23.29
N SER A 102 15.22 5.43 -22.59
CA SER A 102 15.77 6.78 -22.34
C SER A 102 17.01 6.83 -21.45
N GLY A 103 17.41 5.69 -20.86
CA GLY A 103 18.44 5.64 -19.82
C GLY A 103 17.93 6.04 -18.43
N LYS A 104 16.63 6.28 -18.24
CA LYS A 104 16.02 6.68 -16.96
C LYS A 104 14.97 5.68 -16.48
N LEU A 105 14.58 5.78 -15.20
CA LEU A 105 13.46 5.04 -14.62
C LEU A 105 12.11 5.65 -15.07
N GLN A 106 11.75 5.44 -16.33
CA GLN A 106 10.51 5.96 -16.91
C GLN A 106 9.94 5.06 -18.02
N ASN A 107 8.66 5.27 -18.30
CA ASN A 107 7.90 4.68 -19.41
C ASN A 107 6.69 5.55 -19.79
N SER A 108 5.80 5.05 -20.65
CA SER A 108 4.60 5.78 -21.09
C SER A 108 3.63 6.14 -19.95
N SER A 109 3.65 5.41 -18.84
CA SER A 109 2.73 5.57 -17.72
C SER A 109 3.34 6.37 -16.58
N ILE A 110 4.64 6.21 -16.30
CA ILE A 110 5.31 6.84 -15.15
C ILE A 110 6.72 7.34 -15.47
N GLU A 111 7.13 8.42 -14.82
CA GLU A 111 8.49 8.94 -14.77
C GLU A 111 8.89 9.12 -13.30
N VAL A 112 9.97 8.47 -12.85
CA VAL A 112 10.50 8.71 -11.49
C VAL A 112 11.49 9.87 -11.51
N VAL A 113 11.27 10.83 -10.60
CA VAL A 113 12.06 12.06 -10.47
C VAL A 113 12.54 12.20 -9.03
N THR A 114 13.73 12.75 -8.85
CA THR A 114 14.30 13.16 -7.55
C THR A 114 14.43 14.69 -7.53
N LEU A 115 14.14 15.33 -6.40
CA LEU A 115 14.38 16.78 -6.23
C LEU A 115 15.79 17.04 -5.72
N GLU A 116 16.27 16.17 -4.84
CA GLU A 116 17.56 16.27 -4.17
C GLU A 116 18.37 14.99 -4.46
N GLY A 117 19.05 14.93 -5.61
CA GLY A 117 19.85 13.75 -5.96
C GLY A 117 20.19 13.61 -7.43
N THR A 118 20.97 12.57 -7.74
CA THR A 118 21.23 12.16 -9.13
C THR A 118 20.14 11.19 -9.57
N ALA A 119 19.57 11.41 -10.76
CA ALA A 119 18.62 10.45 -11.33
C ALA A 119 19.32 9.12 -11.62
N VAL A 120 18.64 7.99 -11.36
CA VAL A 120 19.15 6.66 -11.71
C VAL A 120 19.38 6.55 -13.23
N ASP A 121 20.60 6.22 -13.62
CA ASP A 121 20.94 5.77 -14.97
C ASP A 121 20.67 4.27 -15.10
N THR A 122 19.73 3.90 -15.98
CA THR A 122 19.34 2.49 -16.12
C THR A 122 20.41 1.62 -16.77
N THR A 123 21.43 2.21 -17.38
CA THR A 123 22.61 1.49 -17.88
C THR A 123 23.56 1.07 -16.75
N GLN A 124 23.43 1.68 -15.57
CA GLN A 124 24.29 1.47 -14.40
C GLN A 124 23.57 0.69 -13.29
N LEU A 125 22.39 0.09 -13.52
CA LEU A 125 21.58 -0.56 -12.48
C LEU A 125 22.33 -1.61 -11.66
N GLN A 126 23.26 -2.33 -12.29
CA GLN A 126 24.09 -3.31 -11.59
C GLN A 126 24.93 -2.67 -10.47
N ASN A 127 25.43 -1.45 -10.69
CA ASN A 127 26.22 -0.71 -9.72
C ASN A 127 25.36 -0.20 -8.55
N TYR A 128 24.04 -0.13 -8.72
CA TYR A 128 23.10 0.33 -7.69
C TYR A 128 22.46 -0.80 -6.88
N LYS A 129 22.85 -2.05 -7.15
CA LYS A 129 22.46 -3.21 -6.34
C LYS A 129 23.25 -3.32 -5.05
N GLU A 130 24.48 -2.80 -5.06
CA GLU A 130 25.42 -2.95 -3.97
C GLU A 130 24.98 -2.13 -2.74
N LEU A 131 25.30 -2.67 -1.57
CA LEU A 131 25.07 -2.03 -0.29
C LEU A 131 26.07 -0.87 -0.13
N GLY A 132 25.60 0.31 0.27
CA GLY A 132 26.48 1.46 0.54
C GLY A 132 26.81 2.34 -0.66
N VAL A 133 26.09 2.21 -1.78
CA VAL A 133 26.03 3.30 -2.76
C VAL A 133 25.45 4.53 -2.05
N ASP A 134 26.18 5.64 -2.13
CA ASP A 134 25.94 6.89 -1.41
C ASP A 134 24.45 7.20 -1.19
N ASP A 135 24.01 7.13 0.08
CA ASP A 135 22.64 7.46 0.53
C ASP A 135 22.22 8.88 0.14
N SER A 136 23.17 9.75 -0.26
CA SER A 136 22.89 11.09 -0.79
C SER A 136 22.07 11.08 -2.09
N SER A 137 22.06 9.98 -2.84
CA SER A 137 21.50 9.95 -4.19
C SER A 137 20.12 9.32 -4.31
N ASN A 138 19.49 8.88 -3.21
CA ASN A 138 18.12 8.34 -3.16
C ASN A 138 17.85 7.22 -4.19
N PHE A 139 18.86 6.44 -4.58
CA PHE A 139 18.72 5.47 -5.67
C PHE A 139 17.76 4.34 -5.30
N LEU A 140 17.78 3.86 -4.05
CA LEU A 140 16.86 2.84 -3.59
C LEU A 140 15.41 3.33 -3.63
N GLU A 141 15.17 4.56 -3.19
CA GLU A 141 13.86 5.21 -3.26
C GLU A 141 13.35 5.28 -4.69
N GLN A 142 14.18 5.75 -5.62
CA GLN A 142 13.83 5.83 -7.04
C GLN A 142 13.48 4.45 -7.62
N GLN A 143 14.30 3.44 -7.32
CA GLN A 143 14.10 2.06 -7.79
C GLN A 143 12.83 1.43 -7.20
N MET A 144 12.58 1.59 -5.90
CA MET A 144 11.38 1.09 -5.22
C MET A 144 10.12 1.76 -5.79
N ALA A 145 10.16 3.09 -5.97
CA ALA A 145 9.05 3.85 -6.54
C ALA A 145 8.73 3.39 -7.97
N TYR A 146 9.74 3.26 -8.84
CA TYR A 146 9.54 2.79 -10.20
C TYR A 146 9.00 1.36 -10.20
N TYR A 147 9.67 0.44 -9.48
CA TYR A 147 9.32 -0.97 -9.51
C TYR A 147 7.88 -1.19 -9.06
N TRP A 148 7.47 -0.64 -7.91
CA TRP A 148 6.12 -0.87 -7.40
C TRP A 148 5.05 -0.16 -8.20
N ALA A 149 5.31 1.07 -8.69
CA ALA A 149 4.35 1.75 -9.56
C ALA A 149 4.19 1.00 -10.89
N ASN A 150 5.29 0.64 -11.57
CA ASN A 150 5.24 -0.08 -12.85
C ASN A 150 4.63 -1.47 -12.69
N ARG A 151 5.05 -2.24 -11.68
CA ARG A 151 4.52 -3.57 -11.39
C ARG A 151 3.02 -3.54 -11.17
N SER A 152 2.51 -2.57 -10.40
CA SER A 152 1.07 -2.42 -10.21
C SER A 152 0.34 -2.07 -11.50
N ILE A 153 0.93 -1.24 -12.35
CA ILE A 153 0.34 -0.90 -13.66
C ILE A 153 0.25 -2.13 -14.55
N GLU A 154 1.36 -2.85 -14.74
CA GLU A 154 1.41 -4.07 -15.56
C GLU A 154 0.45 -5.13 -15.04
N TYR A 155 0.54 -5.45 -13.73
CA TYR A 155 -0.25 -6.50 -13.12
C TYR A 155 -1.73 -6.18 -13.12
N LEU A 156 -2.15 -5.02 -12.62
CA LEU A 156 -3.58 -4.70 -12.49
C LEU A 156 -4.25 -4.50 -13.85
N SER A 157 -3.53 -3.95 -14.84
CA SER A 157 -4.03 -3.87 -16.21
C SER A 157 -4.28 -5.26 -16.80
N ALA A 158 -3.35 -6.21 -16.60
CA ALA A 158 -3.54 -7.58 -17.08
C ALA A 158 -4.59 -8.35 -16.27
N TRP A 159 -4.65 -8.13 -14.96
CA TRP A 159 -5.53 -8.82 -14.03
C TRP A 159 -6.99 -8.41 -14.23
N THR A 160 -7.28 -7.11 -14.24
CA THR A 160 -8.65 -6.58 -14.30
C THR A 160 -9.07 -6.16 -15.71
N GLY A 161 -8.13 -6.11 -16.66
CA GLY A 161 -8.37 -5.65 -18.03
C GLY A 161 -8.38 -4.12 -18.19
N ARG A 162 -8.34 -3.34 -17.10
CA ARG A 162 -8.32 -1.88 -17.16
C ARG A 162 -7.60 -1.25 -15.98
N LEU A 163 -6.77 -0.25 -16.26
CA LEU A 163 -6.23 0.65 -15.25
C LEU A 163 -6.11 2.06 -15.84
N TYR A 164 -6.67 3.06 -15.17
CA TYR A 164 -6.82 4.42 -15.71
C TYR A 164 -5.51 5.23 -15.67
N VAL A 165 -4.55 4.86 -14.82
CA VAL A 165 -3.20 5.45 -14.80
C VAL A 165 -2.30 4.98 -15.94
N LYS A 166 -2.68 3.92 -16.66
CA LYS A 166 -1.88 3.41 -17.76
C LYS A 166 -1.79 4.47 -18.87
N ASP A 167 -0.58 4.66 -19.38
CA ASP A 167 -0.24 5.60 -20.46
C ASP A 167 -0.59 7.07 -20.14
N GLN A 168 -0.60 7.45 -18.85
CA GLN A 168 -0.93 8.81 -18.40
C GLN A 168 0.27 9.71 -18.12
N GLY A 169 1.50 9.21 -18.23
CA GLY A 169 2.74 9.96 -18.00
C GLY A 169 2.80 10.64 -16.63
N LEU A 170 2.52 9.92 -15.55
CA LEU A 170 2.55 10.44 -14.18
C LEU A 170 4.00 10.66 -13.73
N LYS A 171 4.25 11.74 -12.98
CA LYS A 171 5.54 11.93 -12.29
C LYS A 171 5.48 11.33 -10.90
N VAL A 172 6.46 10.52 -10.53
CA VAL A 172 6.63 10.01 -9.17
C VAL A 172 7.89 10.66 -8.59
N ILE A 173 7.68 11.68 -7.77
CA ILE A 173 8.73 12.46 -7.16
C ILE A 173 9.09 11.79 -5.83
N VAL A 174 10.27 11.19 -5.78
CA VAL A 174 10.88 10.73 -4.53
C VAL A 174 11.51 11.91 -3.80
N ASP A 175 11.82 11.75 -2.51
CA ASP A 175 12.53 12.73 -1.67
C ASP A 175 11.88 14.10 -1.45
N ASP A 176 10.59 14.22 -1.69
CA ASP A 176 9.85 15.45 -1.42
C ASP A 176 9.72 15.73 0.09
N ARG A 177 9.43 16.99 0.45
CA ARG A 177 9.07 17.39 1.83
C ARG A 177 7.60 17.12 2.12
N THR A 178 6.79 16.96 1.08
CA THR A 178 5.36 16.70 1.11
C THR A 178 5.07 15.29 0.60
N HIS A 179 3.83 14.82 0.82
CA HIS A 179 3.36 13.58 0.21
C HIS A 179 1.94 13.78 -0.32
N GLY A 180 1.57 12.93 -1.26
CA GLY A 180 0.21 12.90 -1.82
C GLY A 180 0.18 12.94 -3.35
N TRP A 181 -1.01 12.68 -3.89
CA TRP A 181 -1.33 12.89 -5.29
C TRP A 181 -1.66 14.36 -5.58
N ARG A 182 -1.14 14.91 -6.68
CA ARG A 182 -1.39 16.27 -7.17
C ARG A 182 -1.98 16.22 -8.58
N PRO A 183 -3.31 16.38 -8.73
CA PRO A 183 -3.95 16.33 -10.04
C PRO A 183 -3.42 17.36 -11.05
N GLY A 184 -3.20 18.60 -10.61
CA GLY A 184 -2.81 19.71 -11.50
C GLY A 184 -1.47 19.52 -12.21
N THR A 185 -0.54 18.81 -11.57
CA THR A 185 0.81 18.51 -12.11
C THR A 185 0.95 17.04 -12.52
N LYS A 186 -0.12 16.24 -12.38
CA LYS A 186 -0.10 14.78 -12.53
C LYS A 186 1.07 14.12 -11.80
N SER A 187 1.32 14.53 -10.56
CA SER A 187 2.47 14.06 -9.79
C SER A 187 2.09 13.40 -8.46
N ILE A 188 2.79 12.32 -8.14
CA ILE A 188 2.81 11.65 -6.85
C ILE A 188 4.06 12.14 -6.12
N HIS A 189 3.88 12.62 -4.90
CA HIS A 189 4.97 13.08 -4.04
C HIS A 189 5.16 12.07 -2.91
N LEU A 190 6.38 11.58 -2.74
CA LEU A 190 6.76 10.63 -1.71
C LEU A 190 7.70 11.31 -0.73
N ARG A 191 7.21 11.56 0.49
CA ARG A 191 7.96 12.29 1.49
C ARG A 191 9.19 11.52 1.95
N LYS A 192 10.31 12.23 2.14
CA LYS A 192 11.45 11.80 2.96
C LYS A 192 11.46 12.58 4.28
N SER A 193 11.61 11.88 5.40
CA SER A 193 11.73 12.49 6.72
C SER A 193 13.10 13.11 6.88
N SER A 194 13.25 14.08 7.78
CA SER A 194 14.54 14.66 8.13
C SER A 194 15.51 13.66 8.75
N LEU A 195 15.00 12.50 9.18
CA LEU A 195 15.76 11.39 9.75
C LEU A 195 16.06 10.30 8.71
N GLY A 196 15.82 10.56 7.42
CA GLY A 196 16.18 9.65 6.33
C GLY A 196 15.10 8.62 5.95
N LYS A 197 14.04 8.44 6.74
CA LYS A 197 12.94 7.53 6.37
C LYS A 197 12.21 8.05 5.14
N SER A 198 12.11 7.22 4.10
CA SER A 198 11.41 7.57 2.87
C SER A 198 10.12 6.78 2.71
N MET A 199 9.03 7.44 2.27
CA MET A 199 7.80 6.74 1.87
C MET A 199 8.03 5.87 0.64
N ALA A 200 9.01 6.22 -0.20
CA ALA A 200 9.31 5.48 -1.42
C ALA A 200 9.85 4.07 -1.17
N THR A 201 10.48 3.81 -0.01
CA THR A 201 10.93 2.46 0.38
C THR A 201 9.78 1.59 0.91
N ASN A 202 8.55 2.07 0.85
CA ASN A 202 7.35 1.30 1.13
C ASN A 202 6.47 1.20 -0.12
N GLY A 203 6.53 0.05 -0.79
CA GLY A 203 5.73 -0.25 -1.99
C GLY A 203 4.23 -0.09 -1.76
N GLY A 204 3.73 -0.37 -0.55
CA GLY A 204 2.33 -0.13 -0.19
C GLY A 204 1.95 1.35 -0.25
N LEU A 205 2.81 2.26 0.22
CA LEU A 205 2.55 3.71 0.14
C LEU A 205 2.66 4.23 -1.30
N VAL A 206 3.60 3.72 -2.10
CA VAL A 206 3.69 4.03 -3.54
C VAL A 206 2.39 3.63 -4.25
N ILE A 207 1.91 2.41 -4.00
CA ILE A 207 0.69 1.86 -4.62
C ILE A 207 -0.55 2.62 -4.13
N HIS A 208 -0.62 2.98 -2.85
CA HIS A 208 -1.72 3.79 -2.32
C HIS A 208 -1.85 5.13 -3.05
N LEU A 209 -0.74 5.85 -3.26
CA LEU A 209 -0.77 7.12 -4.00
C LEU A 209 -1.04 6.94 -5.49
N LEU A 210 -0.53 5.87 -6.10
CA LEU A 210 -0.90 5.49 -7.47
C LEU A 210 -2.41 5.19 -7.58
N ALA A 211 -2.99 4.56 -6.57
CA ALA A 211 -4.41 4.25 -6.53
C ALA A 211 -5.28 5.52 -6.41
N GLN A 212 -4.83 6.52 -5.66
CA GLN A 212 -5.47 7.84 -5.64
C GLN A 212 -5.45 8.50 -7.02
N ALA A 213 -4.31 8.45 -7.72
CA ALA A 213 -4.22 8.95 -9.10
C ALA A 213 -5.16 8.18 -10.03
N ASN A 214 -5.22 6.85 -9.90
CA ASN A 214 -6.11 5.99 -10.68
C ASN A 214 -7.58 6.30 -10.48
N LEU A 215 -8.02 6.50 -9.24
CA LEU A 215 -9.39 6.90 -8.95
C LEU A 215 -9.72 8.28 -9.52
N TRP A 216 -8.80 9.25 -9.38
CA TRP A 216 -9.00 10.58 -9.95
C TRP A 216 -9.18 10.51 -11.47
N LEU A 217 -8.33 9.76 -12.17
CA LEU A 217 -8.42 9.55 -13.61
C LEU A 217 -9.67 8.76 -14.02
N ALA A 218 -10.06 7.76 -13.24
CA ALA A 218 -11.26 6.96 -13.47
C ALA A 218 -12.55 7.79 -13.44
N THR A 219 -12.60 8.77 -12.54
CA THR A 219 -13.75 9.66 -12.34
C THR A 219 -13.67 10.94 -13.15
N GLY A 220 -12.59 11.18 -13.89
CA GLY A 220 -12.34 12.47 -14.52
C GLY A 220 -12.24 13.62 -13.52
N GLY A 221 -11.85 13.33 -12.28
CA GLY A 221 -11.77 14.29 -11.17
C GLY A 221 -13.07 14.53 -10.42
N GLU A 222 -14.20 13.92 -10.83
CA GLU A 222 -15.50 14.10 -10.17
C GLU A 222 -15.48 13.71 -8.68
N ILE A 223 -14.61 12.78 -8.27
CA ILE A 223 -14.46 12.38 -6.86
C ILE A 223 -14.02 13.55 -5.94
N ASP A 224 -13.35 14.56 -6.50
CA ASP A 224 -12.88 15.74 -5.77
C ASP A 224 -13.86 16.92 -5.87
N ASN A 225 -14.97 16.79 -6.60
CA ASN A 225 -15.99 17.82 -6.73
C ASN A 225 -16.90 17.85 -5.50
N LEU A 226 -16.39 18.44 -4.42
CA LEU A 226 -17.06 18.49 -3.11
C LEU A 226 -17.99 19.71 -2.94
N ASN A 227 -18.44 20.33 -4.03
CA ASN A 227 -19.20 21.58 -4.00
C ASN A 227 -20.62 21.34 -3.46
N GLY A 228 -21.00 22.08 -2.41
CA GLY A 228 -22.30 21.94 -1.75
C GLY A 228 -22.48 20.65 -0.93
N ASP A 229 -21.44 19.82 -0.80
CA ASP A 229 -21.56 18.54 -0.11
C ASP A 229 -21.62 18.70 1.41
N SER A 230 -22.80 18.41 1.97
CA SER A 230 -23.06 18.41 3.40
C SER A 230 -22.45 17.22 4.15
N LYS A 231 -21.83 16.25 3.46
CA LYS A 231 -21.26 15.03 4.06
C LYS A 231 -19.85 15.25 4.63
N HIS A 232 -19.19 16.36 4.34
CA HIS A 232 -17.84 16.69 4.84
C HIS A 232 -17.88 17.76 5.94
N GLN A 233 -16.86 17.74 6.79
CA GLN A 233 -16.58 18.76 7.78
C GLN A 233 -15.07 19.00 7.94
N ALA A 234 -14.75 20.11 8.61
CA ALA A 234 -13.39 20.43 8.96
C ALA A 234 -12.80 19.41 9.95
N CYS A 235 -11.51 19.14 9.79
CA CYS A 235 -10.75 18.14 10.52
C CYS A 235 -9.40 18.75 10.90
N GLY A 236 -9.33 19.41 12.07
CA GLY A 236 -8.22 20.31 12.38
C GLY A 236 -8.09 21.42 11.33
N THR A 237 -6.93 21.50 10.66
CA THR A 237 -6.65 22.50 9.61
C THR A 237 -7.16 22.12 8.22
N HIS A 238 -7.79 20.96 8.05
CA HIS A 238 -8.28 20.49 6.76
C HIS A 238 -9.79 20.69 6.64
N GLU A 239 -10.24 21.65 5.82
CA GLU A 239 -11.66 22.05 5.71
C GLU A 239 -12.64 20.91 5.36
N LYS A 240 -12.16 19.84 4.70
CA LYS A 240 -12.94 18.65 4.33
C LYS A 240 -12.17 17.35 4.61
N GLY A 241 -11.45 17.33 5.73
CA GLY A 241 -10.64 16.17 6.15
C GLY A 241 -11.41 15.11 6.95
N CYS A 242 -12.66 15.38 7.31
CA CYS A 242 -13.49 14.53 8.13
C CYS A 242 -14.88 14.38 7.47
N CYS A 243 -15.51 13.22 7.59
CA CYS A 243 -16.90 12.99 7.24
C CYS A 243 -17.81 13.38 8.42
N ARG A 244 -19.01 13.91 8.14
CA ARG A 244 -19.97 14.27 9.19
C ARG A 244 -20.60 13.04 9.84
N ASN A 245 -20.90 12.03 9.05
CA ASN A 245 -21.67 10.86 9.48
C ASN A 245 -20.84 9.56 9.42
N PRO A 246 -21.23 8.53 10.19
CA PRO A 246 -20.60 7.20 10.15
C PRO A 246 -20.71 6.50 8.78
N THR A 247 -21.68 6.88 7.96
CA THR A 247 -21.84 6.37 6.59
C THR A 247 -20.73 6.84 5.63
N GLY A 248 -19.78 7.64 6.10
CA GLY A 248 -18.65 8.09 5.31
C GLY A 248 -18.96 9.28 4.41
N CYS A 249 -18.02 9.55 3.53
CA CYS A 249 -18.03 10.63 2.54
C CYS A 249 -17.05 10.27 1.43
N SER A 250 -17.07 11.00 0.32
CA SER A 250 -16.30 10.68 -0.89
C SER A 250 -14.79 10.62 -0.66
N ARG A 251 -14.25 11.42 0.27
CA ARG A 251 -12.83 11.37 0.68
C ARG A 251 -12.49 10.07 1.42
N ALA A 252 -13.38 9.57 2.26
CA ALA A 252 -13.20 8.27 2.90
C ALA A 252 -13.31 7.13 1.88
N VAL A 253 -14.27 7.19 0.94
CA VAL A 253 -14.35 6.26 -0.19
C VAL A 253 -13.05 6.26 -1.00
N ALA A 254 -12.51 7.44 -1.31
CA ALA A 254 -11.26 7.58 -2.05
C ALA A 254 -10.05 7.00 -1.30
N SER A 255 -9.92 7.28 0.00
CA SER A 255 -8.87 6.69 0.84
C SER A 255 -9.00 5.16 0.91
N GLY A 256 -10.22 4.65 1.06
CA GLY A 256 -10.49 3.22 1.15
C GLY A 256 -10.29 2.47 -0.16
N ALA A 257 -10.64 3.07 -1.29
CA ALA A 257 -10.31 2.54 -2.60
C ALA A 257 -8.79 2.39 -2.75
N ALA A 258 -8.03 3.40 -2.36
CA ALA A 258 -6.58 3.34 -2.39
C ALA A 258 -6.00 2.24 -1.49
N ASP A 259 -6.53 2.05 -0.28
CA ASP A 259 -6.13 0.94 0.61
C ASP A 259 -6.45 -0.44 0.03
N TYR A 260 -7.63 -0.58 -0.58
CA TYR A 260 -8.02 -1.86 -1.19
C TYR A 260 -7.11 -2.21 -2.38
N MET A 261 -6.70 -1.24 -3.21
CA MET A 261 -5.76 -1.50 -4.31
C MET A 261 -4.39 -2.01 -3.81
N VAL A 262 -3.94 -1.58 -2.63
CA VAL A 262 -2.76 -2.14 -1.96
C VAL A 262 -3.00 -3.61 -1.57
N ALA A 263 -4.18 -3.94 -1.05
CA ALA A 263 -4.54 -5.31 -0.69
C ALA A 263 -4.69 -6.25 -1.91
N ILE A 264 -5.02 -5.72 -3.10
CA ILE A 264 -4.98 -6.52 -4.34
C ILE A 264 -3.53 -6.94 -4.65
N MET A 265 -2.58 -6.02 -4.50
CA MET A 265 -1.16 -6.26 -4.76
C MET A 265 -0.50 -7.13 -3.69
N PHE A 266 -0.89 -6.97 -2.43
CA PHE A 266 -0.34 -7.69 -1.26
C PHE A 266 -1.43 -8.41 -0.48
N PRO A 267 -2.08 -9.44 -1.04
CA PRO A 267 -3.19 -10.12 -0.36
C PRO A 267 -2.77 -10.83 0.94
N ASP A 268 -1.52 -11.32 1.00
CA ASP A 268 -0.98 -11.97 2.20
C ASP A 268 -0.58 -10.97 3.29
N ASP A 269 -0.46 -9.69 2.95
CA ASP A 269 -0.15 -8.61 3.88
C ASP A 269 -0.85 -7.30 3.46
N PRO A 270 -2.17 -7.17 3.69
CA PRO A 270 -2.97 -6.02 3.27
C PRO A 270 -2.83 -4.84 4.24
N GLY A 271 -1.68 -4.71 4.91
CA GLY A 271 -1.31 -3.53 5.69
C GLY A 271 -0.77 -2.39 4.84
N LEU A 272 -0.76 -1.19 5.41
CA LEU A 272 -0.22 0.00 4.77
C LEU A 272 0.81 0.67 5.68
N GLY A 273 2.01 0.93 5.15
CA GLY A 273 2.97 1.82 5.80
C GLY A 273 3.68 1.23 7.02
N GLU A 274 3.85 -0.09 7.11
CA GLU A 274 4.48 -0.80 8.23
C GLU A 274 5.87 -0.27 8.55
N PHE A 275 6.71 -0.08 7.54
CA PHE A 275 8.02 0.53 7.74
C PHE A 275 7.94 1.99 8.18
N TRP A 276 6.98 2.76 7.63
CA TRP A 276 6.85 4.18 7.94
C TRP A 276 6.47 4.42 9.40
N SER A 277 5.57 3.60 9.95
CA SER A 277 5.19 3.60 11.37
C SER A 277 6.07 2.72 12.26
N ASN A 278 6.99 1.94 11.66
CA ASN A 278 7.72 0.85 12.29
C ASN A 278 6.80 -0.08 13.11
N SER A 279 5.73 -0.57 12.49
CA SER A 279 4.68 -1.38 13.13
C SER A 279 4.13 -2.45 12.18
N LEU A 280 3.92 -3.67 12.68
CA LEU A 280 3.23 -4.73 11.94
C LEU A 280 1.76 -4.41 11.66
N ASP A 281 1.16 -3.50 12.42
CA ASP A 281 -0.21 -3.02 12.19
C ASP A 281 -0.30 -1.97 11.08
N GLY A 282 0.84 -1.58 10.50
CA GLY A 282 0.90 -0.45 9.56
C GLY A 282 0.78 0.91 10.23
N VAL A 283 0.50 1.92 9.42
CA VAL A 283 0.12 3.26 9.89
C VAL A 283 -1.24 3.15 10.57
N LYS A 284 -1.41 3.89 11.66
CA LYS A 284 -2.70 4.01 12.36
C LYS A 284 -3.31 5.39 12.10
N SER A 285 -4.62 5.46 11.90
CA SER A 285 -5.37 6.71 12.02
C SER A 285 -6.13 6.67 13.35
N CYS A 286 -5.73 7.55 14.29
CA CYS A 286 -6.32 7.64 15.63
C CYS A 286 -6.50 6.29 16.32
N SER A 287 -5.40 5.55 16.45
CA SER A 287 -5.33 4.20 17.04
C SER A 287 -5.93 3.08 16.19
N GLN A 288 -6.70 3.38 15.15
CA GLN A 288 -7.22 2.38 14.22
C GLN A 288 -6.15 1.97 13.21
N SER A 289 -5.88 0.67 13.11
CA SER A 289 -4.95 0.12 12.12
C SER A 289 -5.45 0.31 10.69
N ARG A 290 -4.52 0.56 9.75
CA ARG A 290 -4.78 0.48 8.31
C ARG A 290 -4.37 -0.88 7.72
N ASN A 291 -4.31 -1.93 8.54
CA ASN A 291 -4.17 -3.31 8.12
C ASN A 291 -5.53 -3.99 8.07
N LEU A 292 -5.97 -4.35 6.85
CA LEU A 292 -7.33 -4.81 6.61
C LEU A 292 -7.66 -6.13 7.33
N LYS A 293 -6.65 -6.91 7.76
CA LYS A 293 -6.84 -8.10 8.60
C LYS A 293 -7.44 -7.77 9.97
N PHE A 294 -7.14 -6.59 10.51
CA PHE A 294 -7.62 -6.16 11.83
C PHE A 294 -8.91 -5.31 11.77
N MET A 295 -9.44 -5.12 10.56
CA MET A 295 -10.57 -4.22 10.29
C MET A 295 -11.90 -4.95 10.05
N SER A 296 -11.94 -6.27 10.19
CA SER A 296 -13.10 -7.10 9.83
C SER A 296 -14.28 -6.98 10.79
N THR A 297 -14.06 -6.49 12.02
CA THR A 297 -15.05 -6.34 13.09
C THR A 297 -15.36 -4.88 13.47
N ILE A 298 -14.66 -3.91 12.89
CA ILE A 298 -14.84 -2.49 13.20
C ILE A 298 -16.16 -2.00 12.63
N THR A 299 -17.03 -1.39 13.44
CA THR A 299 -18.30 -0.81 12.93
C THR A 299 -18.11 0.60 12.39
N ALA A 300 -19.08 1.11 11.63
CA ALA A 300 -19.13 2.49 11.15
C ALA A 300 -19.03 3.51 12.29
N THR A 301 -19.74 3.26 13.39
CA THR A 301 -19.69 4.11 14.60
C THR A 301 -18.29 4.12 15.21
N ASN A 302 -17.65 2.95 15.35
CA ASN A 302 -16.29 2.88 15.89
C ASN A 302 -15.27 3.60 15.01
N ALA A 303 -15.34 3.41 13.69
CA ALA A 303 -14.44 4.08 12.76
C ALA A 303 -14.63 5.60 12.74
N HIS A 304 -15.88 6.07 12.78
CA HIS A 304 -16.18 7.50 12.89
C HIS A 304 -15.64 8.10 14.20
N GLN A 305 -15.79 7.38 15.31
CA GLN A 305 -15.39 7.87 16.61
C GLN A 305 -13.90 7.70 16.93
N ALA A 306 -13.12 7.00 16.10
CA ALA A 306 -11.71 6.68 16.33
C ALA A 306 -10.87 7.91 16.72
N CYS A 307 -11.18 9.07 16.11
CA CYS A 307 -10.47 10.33 16.28
C CYS A 307 -11.17 11.35 17.20
N SER A 308 -12.21 10.94 17.94
CA SER A 308 -13.04 11.86 18.74
C SER A 308 -12.24 12.61 19.83
N SER A 309 -11.23 11.95 20.43
CA SER A 309 -10.39 12.58 21.46
C SER A 309 -9.59 13.78 20.97
N SER A 310 -9.41 13.92 19.65
CA SER A 310 -8.71 15.03 19.00
C SER A 310 -9.66 15.99 18.28
N ASN A 311 -10.97 15.94 18.56
CA ASN A 311 -12.01 16.69 17.84
C ASN A 311 -11.99 16.46 16.32
N GLN A 312 -11.62 15.24 15.89
CA GLN A 312 -11.47 14.84 14.49
C GLN A 312 -12.39 13.66 14.15
N ALA A 313 -13.56 13.55 14.79
CA ALA A 313 -14.52 12.49 14.50
C ALA A 313 -14.88 12.49 12.99
N GLY A 314 -14.89 11.29 12.41
CA GLY A 314 -15.09 11.05 11.00
C GLY A 314 -13.84 11.23 10.12
N GLU A 315 -12.65 11.25 10.70
CA GLU A 315 -11.39 11.32 9.93
C GLU A 315 -11.38 10.31 8.76
N VAL A 316 -11.03 10.81 7.58
CA VAL A 316 -11.26 10.12 6.30
C VAL A 316 -10.42 8.86 6.13
N HIS A 317 -9.24 8.76 6.73
CA HIS A 317 -8.44 7.53 6.65
C HIS A 317 -9.00 6.45 7.57
N ALA A 318 -9.51 6.79 8.75
CA ALA A 318 -10.18 5.83 9.65
C ALA A 318 -11.42 5.23 8.98
N LEU A 319 -12.32 6.07 8.44
CA LEU A 319 -13.48 5.60 7.67
C LEU A 319 -13.08 4.94 6.35
N GLY A 320 -12.00 5.40 5.70
CA GLY A 320 -11.48 4.79 4.49
C GLY A 320 -11.01 3.36 4.69
N SER A 321 -10.29 3.06 5.78
CA SER A 321 -9.87 1.69 6.07
C SER A 321 -11.05 0.76 6.40
N LEU A 322 -12.15 1.29 6.96
CA LEU A 322 -13.41 0.54 7.08
C LEU A 322 -13.98 0.18 5.69
N TYR A 323 -14.05 1.16 4.79
CA TYR A 323 -14.55 0.93 3.42
C TYR A 323 -13.68 -0.08 2.66
N ALA A 324 -12.35 0.03 2.76
CA ALA A 324 -11.41 -0.91 2.17
C ALA A 324 -11.58 -2.34 2.71
N SER A 325 -11.83 -2.47 4.02
CA SER A 325 -11.99 -3.78 4.64
C SER A 325 -13.29 -4.47 4.22
N ILE A 326 -14.33 -3.74 3.82
CA ILE A 326 -15.53 -4.33 3.22
C ILE A 326 -15.18 -5.03 1.91
N TRP A 327 -14.49 -4.33 1.00
CA TRP A 327 -14.01 -4.91 -0.26
C TRP A 327 -13.12 -6.13 -0.01
N TRP A 328 -12.20 -6.05 0.96
CA TRP A 328 -11.32 -7.15 1.33
C TRP A 328 -12.07 -8.39 1.84
N GLU A 329 -13.05 -8.23 2.72
CA GLU A 329 -13.85 -9.36 3.22
C GLU A 329 -14.72 -9.98 2.11
N VAL A 330 -15.35 -9.16 1.26
CA VAL A 330 -16.11 -9.66 0.10
C VAL A 330 -15.20 -10.45 -0.85
N ARG A 331 -14.01 -9.93 -1.15
CA ARG A 331 -13.02 -10.58 -2.01
C ARG A 331 -12.62 -11.96 -1.47
N LYS A 332 -12.32 -12.07 -0.17
CA LYS A 332 -11.98 -13.35 0.47
C LYS A 332 -13.14 -14.34 0.40
N ARG A 333 -14.34 -13.91 0.80
CA ARG A 333 -15.55 -14.75 0.81
C ARG A 333 -15.89 -15.25 -0.59
N ALA A 334 -15.82 -14.38 -1.60
CA ALA A 334 -16.06 -14.76 -2.99
C ALA A 334 -15.06 -15.84 -3.47
N GLU A 335 -13.80 -15.73 -3.09
CA GLU A 335 -12.76 -16.68 -3.46
C GLU A 335 -12.89 -18.02 -2.69
N GLU A 336 -13.32 -17.98 -1.44
CA GLU A 336 -13.69 -19.15 -0.63
C GLU A 336 -14.91 -19.87 -1.23
N ASP A 337 -15.93 -19.13 -1.66
CA ASP A 337 -17.15 -19.67 -2.28
C ASP A 337 -16.85 -20.30 -3.66
N ARG A 338 -15.99 -19.65 -4.45
CA ARG A 338 -15.58 -20.14 -5.76
C ARG A 338 -14.18 -19.65 -6.12
N PRO A 339 -13.17 -20.55 -6.20
CA PRO A 339 -11.81 -20.20 -6.59
C PRO A 339 -11.74 -19.42 -7.92
N GLY A 340 -10.91 -18.38 -7.95
CA GLY A 340 -10.77 -17.44 -9.06
C GLY A 340 -11.73 -16.23 -9.00
N SER A 341 -12.76 -16.24 -8.16
CA SER A 341 -13.72 -15.13 -8.05
C SER A 341 -13.12 -13.84 -7.49
N GLY A 342 -12.00 -13.91 -6.77
CA GLY A 342 -11.28 -12.73 -6.31
C GLY A 342 -10.89 -11.82 -7.48
N ARG A 343 -10.57 -12.39 -8.65
CA ARG A 343 -10.31 -11.61 -9.88
C ARG A 343 -11.54 -10.84 -10.34
N GLU A 344 -12.71 -11.46 -10.27
CA GLU A 344 -13.96 -10.84 -10.67
C GLU A 344 -14.34 -9.70 -9.72
N VAL A 345 -14.15 -9.87 -8.40
CA VAL A 345 -14.32 -8.79 -7.41
C VAL A 345 -13.34 -7.64 -7.67
N ASP A 346 -12.08 -7.95 -7.96
CA ASP A 346 -11.07 -6.93 -8.32
C ASP A 346 -11.44 -6.20 -9.64
N THR A 347 -12.12 -6.88 -10.56
CA THR A 347 -12.64 -6.28 -11.81
C THR A 347 -13.87 -5.40 -11.54
N LEU A 348 -14.81 -5.87 -10.72
CA LEU A 348 -15.95 -5.09 -10.23
C LEU A 348 -15.48 -3.82 -9.52
N TYR A 349 -14.42 -3.90 -8.72
CA TYR A 349 -13.77 -2.76 -8.09
C TYR A 349 -13.28 -1.73 -9.12
N MET A 350 -12.56 -2.13 -10.17
CA MET A 350 -12.08 -1.19 -11.19
C MET A 350 -13.21 -0.51 -11.98
N GLU A 351 -14.32 -1.22 -12.20
CA GLU A 351 -15.52 -0.65 -12.81
C GLU A 351 -16.20 0.36 -11.87
N HIS A 352 -16.26 0.03 -10.57
CA HIS A 352 -16.83 0.87 -9.53
C HIS A 352 -16.14 2.24 -9.45
N LEU A 353 -14.81 2.30 -9.58
CA LEU A 353 -14.07 3.56 -9.51
C LEU A 353 -14.60 4.62 -10.48
N SER A 354 -15.00 4.23 -11.70
CA SER A 354 -15.49 5.17 -12.72
C SER A 354 -16.88 5.75 -12.44
N LYS A 355 -17.62 5.18 -11.49
CA LYS A 355 -18.96 5.64 -11.12
C LYS A 355 -18.96 6.58 -9.92
N LEU A 356 -17.83 6.71 -9.24
CA LEU A 356 -17.71 7.50 -8.02
C LEU A 356 -17.72 9.01 -8.30
N ARG A 357 -18.24 9.79 -7.33
CA ARG A 357 -18.43 11.24 -7.40
C ARG A 357 -18.17 11.89 -6.04
N GLY A 358 -17.98 13.20 -6.04
CA GLY A 358 -17.63 13.98 -4.86
C GLY A 358 -18.71 14.04 -3.78
N ASP A 359 -19.96 13.69 -4.10
CA ASP A 359 -21.09 13.61 -3.18
C ASP A 359 -21.39 12.17 -2.69
N ASP A 360 -20.54 11.19 -3.02
CA ASP A 360 -20.75 9.81 -2.57
C ASP A 360 -20.48 9.63 -1.06
N ASP A 361 -21.22 8.69 -0.48
CA ASP A 361 -20.90 8.04 0.80
C ASP A 361 -20.89 6.52 0.59
N PHE A 362 -20.80 5.74 1.68
CA PHE A 362 -20.78 4.28 1.56
C PHE A 362 -22.10 3.73 1.00
N LEU A 363 -23.25 4.33 1.31
CA LEU A 363 -24.54 3.85 0.82
C LEU A 363 -24.73 4.11 -0.68
N SER A 364 -24.40 5.31 -1.15
CA SER A 364 -24.45 5.59 -2.58
C SER A 364 -23.40 4.79 -3.35
N ALA A 365 -22.24 4.54 -2.76
CA ALA A 365 -21.23 3.64 -3.31
C ALA A 365 -21.73 2.19 -3.40
N LEU A 366 -22.42 1.66 -2.38
CA LEU A 366 -23.05 0.34 -2.39
C LEU A 366 -24.04 0.21 -3.55
N ASN A 367 -24.94 1.18 -3.73
CA ASN A 367 -25.91 1.16 -4.82
C ASN A 367 -25.23 1.06 -6.19
N LYS A 368 -24.10 1.75 -6.38
CA LYS A 368 -23.28 1.67 -7.60
C LYS A 368 -22.60 0.32 -7.77
N ILE A 369 -22.10 -0.27 -6.68
CA ILE A 369 -21.52 -1.62 -6.69
C ILE A 369 -22.58 -2.64 -7.13
N GLU A 370 -23.77 -2.59 -6.53
CA GLU A 370 -24.88 -3.51 -6.85
C GLU A 370 -25.37 -3.35 -8.29
N GLN A 371 -25.46 -2.11 -8.78
CA GLN A 371 -25.80 -1.85 -10.18
C GLN A 371 -24.78 -2.51 -11.12
N ILE A 372 -23.48 -2.32 -10.90
CA ILE A 372 -22.44 -2.91 -11.75
C ILE A 372 -22.43 -4.44 -11.63
N ASP A 373 -22.61 -4.97 -10.41
CA ASP A 373 -22.70 -6.40 -10.16
C ASP A 373 -23.91 -7.02 -10.89
N ALA A 374 -25.07 -6.37 -10.88
CA ALA A 374 -26.24 -6.80 -11.66
C ALA A 374 -25.96 -6.79 -13.17
N GLU A 375 -25.38 -5.69 -13.68
CA GLU A 375 -25.12 -5.49 -15.11
C GLU A 375 -24.05 -6.44 -15.66
N LYS A 376 -22.98 -6.72 -14.91
CA LYS A 376 -21.76 -7.40 -15.41
C LYS A 376 -21.52 -8.78 -14.81
N PHE A 377 -22.07 -9.06 -13.64
CA PHE A 377 -21.78 -10.27 -12.85
C PHE A 377 -23.05 -11.01 -12.40
N SER A 378 -24.23 -10.58 -12.88
CA SER A 378 -25.52 -11.20 -12.58
C SER A 378 -25.84 -11.24 -11.07
N SER A 379 -25.55 -10.14 -10.38
CA SER A 379 -25.81 -9.95 -8.94
C SER A 379 -25.11 -10.97 -8.03
N ARG A 380 -24.00 -11.55 -8.50
CA ARG A 380 -23.28 -12.62 -7.79
C ARG A 380 -22.70 -12.16 -6.46
N TYR A 381 -22.35 -10.88 -6.33
CA TYR A 381 -21.61 -10.35 -5.18
C TYR A 381 -22.42 -9.42 -4.27
N SER A 382 -23.59 -8.95 -4.72
CA SER A 382 -24.42 -7.97 -4.02
C SER A 382 -24.82 -8.44 -2.62
N SER A 383 -25.14 -9.72 -2.44
CA SER A 383 -25.47 -10.30 -1.14
C SER A 383 -24.29 -10.31 -0.17
N LEU A 384 -23.06 -10.52 -0.66
CA LEU A 384 -21.84 -10.43 0.15
C LEU A 384 -21.59 -9.00 0.60
N PHE A 385 -21.77 -8.02 -0.30
CA PHE A 385 -21.66 -6.60 0.06
C PHE A 385 -22.71 -6.19 1.08
N ARG A 386 -24.00 -6.52 0.89
CA ARG A 386 -25.03 -6.24 1.90
C ARG A 386 -24.71 -6.88 3.24
N SER A 387 -24.25 -8.12 3.23
CA SER A 387 -23.84 -8.82 4.45
C SER A 387 -22.71 -8.09 5.19
N GLU A 388 -21.67 -7.63 4.49
CA GLU A 388 -20.62 -6.84 5.14
C GLU A 388 -21.13 -5.46 5.57
N TYR A 389 -21.96 -4.77 4.77
CA TYR A 389 -22.52 -3.47 5.18
C TYR A 389 -23.40 -3.58 6.44
N SER A 390 -24.29 -4.57 6.53
CA SER A 390 -25.08 -4.82 7.73
C SER A 390 -24.21 -5.16 8.94
N LYS A 391 -23.19 -6.02 8.76
CA LYS A 391 -22.23 -6.37 9.82
C LYS A 391 -21.49 -5.14 10.38
N ARG A 392 -21.35 -4.08 9.59
CA ARG A 392 -20.63 -2.85 9.93
C ARG A 392 -21.56 -1.71 10.33
N GLU A 393 -22.85 -1.99 10.53
CA GLU A 393 -23.88 -1.01 10.93
C GLU A 393 -24.07 0.12 9.90
N LEU A 394 -23.95 -0.20 8.61
CA LEU A 394 -24.18 0.74 7.51
C LEU A 394 -25.56 0.61 6.88
N LEU A 395 -26.34 -0.42 7.21
CA LEU A 395 -27.67 -0.72 6.67
C LEU A 395 -28.73 -0.83 7.76
#